data_AF-A0A2M8FUR4-F1
#
_entry.id   AF-A0A2M8FUR4-F1
#
_cell.length_a   1.000
_cell.length_b   1.000
_cell.length_c   1.000
_cell.angle_alpha   90.00
_cell.angle_beta   90.00
_cell.angle_gamma   90.00
#
_symmetry.space_group_name_H-M   'P 1'
#
loop_
_entity.id
_entity.type
_entity.pdbx_description
1 polymer ?
#
loop_
_entity_poly.entity_id
_entity_poly.type
_entity_poly.pdbx_seq_one_letter_code
_entity_poly.pdbx_strand_id
1 'polypeptide(L)'
;MVSFLLISFLAQYSCRKSDRDDDKTTNTSQDYAMVQSMALNVNKIIHQAALSSQGISANNLTTATTIFGCDTLIVDTVSSPMSIIVQFTDCSVSGIVRNGIIKATFSSKYDMAGANVNISFIDYTHNGMPVSGAIKVVNTGINNGNPTYNFSTNELKVEEGWKNRAIYWNANQSLTQTSGETTADFLDDSYTVTGISNGRTYAGNAFTTNTEGLNFLGNCNWVSSGIATVSPANLAVRTLDFGSGCDNNAVVTLFEKQHEIAFP
;
A
#
# COMPACT_ATOMS: atom_id res chain seq x y z
N MET A 1 -63.84 -12.57 35.54
CA MET A 1 -62.82 -11.57 35.12
C MET A 1 -61.60 -11.84 35.98
N VAL A 2 -60.40 -12.18 35.50
CA VAL A 2 -59.70 -11.84 34.25
C VAL A 2 -58.73 -13.00 33.95
N SER A 3 -58.65 -13.42 32.69
CA SER A 3 -57.71 -14.42 32.18
C SER A 3 -56.39 -13.74 31.82
N PHE A 4 -55.25 -14.21 32.36
CA PHE A 4 -53.92 -13.69 32.02
C PHE A 4 -53.32 -14.53 30.88
N LEU A 5 -53.33 -13.97 29.68
CA LEU A 5 -52.56 -14.48 28.54
C LEU A 5 -51.10 -14.03 28.69
N LEU A 6 -50.18 -14.98 28.92
CA LEU A 6 -48.75 -14.75 28.72
C LEU A 6 -48.45 -14.79 27.22
N ILE A 7 -48.19 -13.63 26.62
CA ILE A 7 -47.69 -13.53 25.25
C ILE A 7 -46.17 -13.64 25.31
N SER A 8 -45.66 -14.80 24.87
CA SER A 8 -44.23 -15.03 24.60
C SER A 8 -43.81 -14.17 23.41
N PHE A 9 -43.05 -13.10 23.67
CA PHE A 9 -42.44 -12.26 22.65
C PHE A 9 -41.19 -12.97 22.10
N LEU A 10 -41.38 -13.83 21.09
CA LEU A 10 -40.28 -14.37 20.29
C LEU A 10 -39.64 -13.21 19.51
N ALA A 11 -38.53 -12.68 20.05
CA ALA A 11 -37.67 -11.73 19.36
C ALA A 11 -37.12 -12.42 18.10
N GLN A 12 -37.71 -12.11 16.94
CA GLN A 12 -37.20 -12.52 15.64
C GLN A 12 -35.93 -11.71 15.34
N TYR A 13 -34.78 -12.22 15.79
CA TYR A 13 -33.49 -11.80 15.26
C TYR A 13 -33.40 -12.31 13.82
N SER A 14 -33.89 -11.48 12.89
CA SER A 14 -33.54 -11.63 11.48
C SER A 14 -32.04 -11.36 11.36
N CYS A 15 -31.22 -12.41 11.21
CA CYS A 15 -29.87 -12.28 10.70
C CYS A 15 -29.97 -11.67 9.31
N ARG A 16 -29.77 -10.35 9.19
CA ARG A 16 -29.51 -9.74 7.90
C ARG A 16 -28.26 -10.38 7.33
N LYS A 17 -28.34 -10.93 6.12
CA LYS A 17 -27.16 -11.32 5.35
C LYS A 17 -26.27 -10.08 5.23
N SER A 18 -25.05 -10.19 5.71
CA SER A 18 -24.06 -9.14 5.62
C SER A 18 -23.27 -9.35 4.33
N ASP A 19 -23.05 -8.30 3.53
CA ASP A 19 -22.21 -8.35 2.32
C ASP A 19 -20.81 -8.94 2.60
N ARG A 20 -20.37 -8.83 3.85
CA ARG A 20 -19.19 -9.50 4.43
C ARG A 20 -19.17 -11.01 4.17
N ASP A 21 -20.29 -11.67 4.42
CA ASP A 21 -20.44 -13.13 4.33
C ASP A 21 -20.56 -13.60 2.88
N ASP A 22 -20.69 -12.67 1.93
CA ASP A 22 -20.85 -12.93 0.49
C ASP A 22 -19.53 -12.86 -0.28
N ASP A 23 -18.40 -12.51 0.35
CA ASP A 23 -17.07 -12.64 -0.26
C ASP A 23 -16.63 -14.12 -0.30
N LYS A 24 -17.37 -14.94 -1.04
CA LYS A 24 -17.07 -16.37 -1.23
C LYS A 24 -16.13 -16.63 -2.41
N THR A 25 -15.65 -15.57 -3.06
CA THR A 25 -14.80 -15.66 -4.24
C THR A 25 -13.50 -14.89 -4.01
N THR A 26 -13.42 -13.61 -4.37
CA THR A 26 -12.14 -12.95 -4.62
C THR A 26 -12.00 -11.52 -4.09
N ASN A 27 -13.05 -10.92 -3.50
CA ASN A 27 -13.08 -9.49 -3.22
C ASN A 27 -11.97 -9.07 -2.25
N THR A 28 -11.74 -9.81 -1.17
CA THR A 28 -10.66 -9.49 -0.23
C THR A 28 -9.28 -9.55 -0.87
N SER A 29 -9.06 -10.50 -1.79
CA SER A 29 -7.78 -10.61 -2.51
C SER A 29 -7.57 -9.43 -3.46
N GLN A 30 -8.62 -8.97 -4.13
CA GLN A 30 -8.58 -7.80 -5.01
C GLN A 30 -8.29 -6.50 -4.25
N ASP A 31 -9.00 -6.29 -3.12
CA ASP A 31 -8.78 -5.13 -2.25
C ASP A 31 -7.36 -5.09 -1.67
N TYR A 32 -6.84 -6.24 -1.24
CA TYR A 32 -5.46 -6.38 -0.79
C TYR A 32 -4.44 -6.07 -1.89
N ALA A 33 -4.61 -6.65 -3.09
CA ALA A 33 -3.72 -6.44 -4.23
C ALA A 33 -3.58 -4.94 -4.58
N MET A 34 -4.72 -4.23 -4.58
CA MET A 34 -4.78 -2.80 -4.86
C MET A 34 -4.04 -1.99 -3.79
N VAL A 35 -4.36 -2.16 -2.50
CA VAL A 35 -3.76 -1.35 -1.43
C VAL A 35 -2.26 -1.62 -1.27
N GLN A 36 -1.82 -2.87 -1.43
CA GLN A 36 -0.40 -3.25 -1.42
C GLN A 36 0.37 -2.52 -2.52
N SER A 37 -0.15 -2.56 -3.75
CA SER A 37 0.47 -1.90 -4.91
C SER A 37 0.53 -0.39 -4.71
N MET A 38 -0.57 0.23 -4.25
CA MET A 38 -0.61 1.68 -3.98
C MET A 38 0.42 2.10 -2.92
N ALA A 39 0.55 1.34 -1.84
CA ALA A 39 1.47 1.67 -0.75
C ALA A 39 2.94 1.56 -1.19
N LEU A 40 3.28 0.54 -1.99
CA LEU A 40 4.62 0.41 -2.60
C LEU A 40 4.91 1.52 -3.63
N ASN A 41 3.88 1.99 -4.35
CA ASN A 41 4.02 3.15 -5.24
C ASN A 41 4.38 4.43 -4.48
N VAL A 42 3.74 4.66 -3.33
CA VAL A 42 4.10 5.80 -2.47
C VAL A 42 5.54 5.69 -1.99
N ASN A 43 5.99 4.48 -1.62
CA ASN A 43 7.37 4.25 -1.21
C ASN A 43 8.37 4.60 -2.31
N LYS A 44 8.19 4.10 -3.56
CA LYS A 44 9.14 4.40 -4.65
C LYS A 44 9.21 5.89 -5.00
N ILE A 45 8.09 6.61 -4.91
CA ILE A 45 8.06 8.07 -5.12
C ILE A 45 8.94 8.76 -4.09
N ILE A 46 8.80 8.41 -2.81
CA ILE A 46 9.60 9.01 -1.74
C ILE A 46 11.05 8.54 -1.79
N HIS A 47 11.32 7.30 -2.22
CA HIS A 47 12.68 6.79 -2.44
C HIS A 47 13.44 7.65 -3.46
N GLN A 48 12.91 7.78 -4.68
CA GLN A 48 13.53 8.63 -5.71
C GLN A 48 13.62 10.10 -5.26
N ALA A 49 12.57 10.63 -4.63
CA ALA A 49 12.58 12.00 -4.13
C ALA A 49 13.70 12.23 -3.13
N ALA A 50 13.92 11.29 -2.19
CA ALA A 50 14.98 11.38 -1.19
C ALA A 50 16.39 11.31 -1.81
N LEU A 51 16.61 10.41 -2.77
CA LEU A 51 17.89 10.26 -3.48
C LEU A 51 18.20 11.39 -4.47
N SER A 52 17.16 12.12 -4.88
CA SER A 52 17.24 13.25 -5.81
C SER A 52 17.23 14.62 -5.13
N SER A 53 17.26 14.68 -3.79
CA SER A 53 17.10 15.92 -3.02
C SER A 53 18.35 16.22 -2.21
N GLN A 54 19.11 17.24 -2.64
CA GLN A 54 20.36 17.63 -1.99
C GLN A 54 20.17 17.83 -0.48
N GLY A 55 20.92 17.05 0.30
CA GLY A 55 20.94 17.15 1.75
C GLY A 55 19.86 16.33 2.45
N ILE A 56 18.97 15.63 1.73
CA ILE A 56 18.09 14.62 2.33
C ILE A 56 18.83 13.28 2.45
N SER A 57 19.56 12.85 1.42
CA SER A 57 20.54 11.76 1.55
C SER A 57 21.95 12.30 1.82
N ALA A 58 22.79 11.45 2.42
CA ALA A 58 24.22 11.73 2.60
C ALA A 58 24.93 11.65 1.24
N ASN A 59 24.59 10.64 0.43
CA ASN A 59 25.04 10.47 -0.94
C ASN A 59 23.91 10.84 -1.91
N ASN A 60 23.82 12.12 -2.28
CA ASN A 60 22.83 12.56 -3.26
C ASN A 60 23.26 12.08 -4.64
N LEU A 61 22.41 11.31 -5.31
CA LEU A 61 22.74 10.67 -6.59
C LEU A 61 22.39 11.58 -7.78
N THR A 62 21.40 12.45 -7.61
CA THR A 62 21.03 13.49 -8.57
C THR A 62 20.39 14.68 -7.88
N THR A 63 20.05 15.72 -8.63
CA THR A 63 19.22 16.84 -8.15
C THR A 63 18.05 17.02 -9.10
N ALA A 64 16.85 16.78 -8.59
CA ALA A 64 15.61 16.94 -9.33
C ALA A 64 14.68 17.94 -8.63
N THR A 65 13.80 18.59 -9.40
CA THR A 65 12.74 19.47 -8.89
C THR A 65 11.34 18.89 -9.09
N THR A 66 11.26 17.69 -9.66
CA THR A 66 10.05 16.96 -10.00
C THR A 66 10.37 15.47 -10.16
N ILE A 67 9.42 14.60 -9.88
CA ILE A 67 9.55 13.13 -10.01
C ILE A 67 8.97 12.64 -11.35
N PHE A 68 7.85 13.23 -11.75
CA PHE A 68 7.04 12.83 -12.91
C PHE A 68 6.93 13.93 -13.97
N GLY A 69 7.43 15.14 -13.69
CA GLY A 69 7.34 16.30 -14.59
C GLY A 69 6.05 17.11 -14.43
N CYS A 70 5.02 16.56 -13.79
CA CYS A 70 3.76 17.24 -13.47
C CYS A 70 3.55 17.50 -11.96
N ASP A 71 4.48 17.05 -11.13
CA ASP A 71 4.52 17.34 -9.70
C ASP A 71 5.56 18.43 -9.37
N THR A 72 5.38 19.05 -8.21
CA THR A 72 6.35 19.98 -7.62
C THR A 72 7.01 19.32 -6.41
N LEU A 73 8.34 19.23 -6.43
CA LEU A 73 9.14 18.75 -5.32
C LEU A 73 9.63 19.92 -4.47
N ILE A 74 9.27 19.94 -3.18
CA ILE A 74 9.69 20.95 -2.21
C ILE A 74 10.51 20.26 -1.13
N VAL A 75 11.72 20.75 -0.88
CA VAL A 75 12.69 20.15 0.04
C VAL A 75 13.03 21.14 1.15
N ASP A 76 12.94 20.69 2.40
CA ASP A 76 13.37 21.43 3.59
C ASP A 76 14.41 20.61 4.36
N THR A 77 15.67 21.05 4.26
CA THR A 77 16.82 20.47 4.98
C THR A 77 17.23 21.28 6.21
N VAL A 78 16.55 22.39 6.49
CA VAL A 78 16.86 23.30 7.60
C VAL A 78 16.07 22.92 8.84
N SER A 79 14.81 22.51 8.66
CA SER A 79 13.97 22.04 9.76
C SER A 79 14.46 20.71 10.35
N SER A 80 14.11 20.48 11.62
CA SER A 80 14.28 19.20 12.31
C SER A 80 12.92 18.69 12.79
N PRO A 81 12.38 17.60 12.20
CA PRO A 81 12.98 16.77 11.14
C PRO A 81 13.04 17.47 9.78
N MET A 82 13.99 17.05 8.92
CA MET A 82 14.02 17.45 7.51
C MET A 82 12.79 16.87 6.80
N SER A 83 12.34 17.50 5.71
CA SER A 83 11.15 17.03 5.00
C SER A 83 11.20 17.21 3.48
N ILE A 84 10.42 16.37 2.82
CA ILE A 84 10.09 16.47 1.40
C ILE A 84 8.57 16.57 1.28
N ILE A 85 8.10 17.43 0.39
CA ILE A 85 6.71 17.51 -0.06
C ILE A 85 6.71 17.28 -1.56
N VAL A 86 5.93 16.28 -2.01
CA VAL A 86 5.61 16.05 -3.41
C VAL A 86 4.17 16.48 -3.64
N GLN A 87 3.97 17.58 -4.37
CA GLN A 87 2.66 18.15 -4.64
C GLN A 87 2.21 17.82 -6.06
N PHE A 88 1.01 17.24 -6.18
CA PHE A 88 0.40 16.83 -7.43
C PHE A 88 -0.81 17.71 -7.75
N THR A 89 -0.89 18.19 -8.99
CA THR A 89 -2.07 18.87 -9.54
C THR A 89 -2.39 18.27 -10.89
N ASP A 90 -3.44 17.45 -10.96
CA ASP A 90 -3.85 16.68 -12.14
C ASP A 90 -2.68 15.94 -12.82
N CYS A 91 -1.82 15.34 -12.01
CA CYS A 91 -0.58 14.74 -12.50
C CYS A 91 -0.85 13.31 -12.96
N SER A 92 -0.99 13.15 -14.28
CA SER A 92 -1.31 11.89 -14.94
C SER A 92 -0.07 11.25 -15.58
N VAL A 93 0.42 10.15 -14.99
CA VAL A 93 1.55 9.38 -15.54
C VAL A 93 1.26 7.88 -15.44
N SER A 94 1.54 7.17 -16.54
CA SER A 94 1.38 5.72 -16.66
C SER A 94 -0.02 5.22 -16.26
N GLY A 95 -1.06 5.95 -16.65
CA GLY A 95 -2.46 5.60 -16.37
C GLY A 95 -2.93 5.88 -14.94
N ILE A 96 -2.09 6.50 -14.10
CA ILE A 96 -2.47 6.93 -12.75
C ILE A 96 -2.55 8.46 -12.71
N VAL A 97 -3.69 8.97 -12.25
CA VAL A 97 -3.90 10.39 -11.94
C VAL A 97 -3.73 10.62 -10.45
N ARG A 98 -2.81 11.53 -10.09
CA ARG A 98 -2.52 11.93 -8.71
C ARG A 98 -2.91 13.39 -8.49
N ASN A 99 -3.50 13.66 -7.33
CA ASN A 99 -3.77 15.01 -6.81
C ASN A 99 -3.40 15.07 -5.33
N GLY A 100 -3.18 16.28 -4.82
CA GLY A 100 -2.88 16.52 -3.41
C GLY A 100 -1.40 16.37 -3.09
N ILE A 101 -1.07 16.01 -1.85
CA ILE A 101 0.30 16.06 -1.33
C ILE A 101 0.68 14.75 -0.65
N ILE A 102 1.87 14.25 -0.97
CA ILE A 102 2.60 13.28 -0.16
C ILE A 102 3.72 14.03 0.56
N LYS A 103 3.75 13.96 1.89
CA LYS A 103 4.78 14.57 2.73
C LYS A 103 5.59 13.50 3.46
N ALA A 104 6.90 13.53 3.32
CA ALA A 104 7.84 12.68 4.04
C ALA A 104 8.70 13.50 5.00
N THR A 105 8.89 12.99 6.23
CA THR A 105 9.82 13.56 7.22
C THR A 105 10.91 12.56 7.56
N PHE A 106 12.14 13.02 7.74
CA PHE A 106 13.32 12.18 7.90
C PHE A 106 13.99 12.44 9.26
N SER A 107 14.26 11.37 10.02
CA SER A 107 14.97 11.48 11.31
C SER A 107 16.47 11.75 11.17
N SER A 108 17.05 11.37 10.03
CA SER A 108 18.46 11.51 9.67
C SER A 108 18.59 11.50 8.15
N LYS A 109 19.82 11.44 7.61
CA LYS A 109 20.02 11.24 6.18
C LYS A 109 19.39 9.92 5.72
N TYR A 110 18.70 9.93 4.58
CA TYR A 110 17.84 8.84 4.11
C TYR A 110 18.56 7.49 3.94
N ASP A 111 19.77 7.52 3.40
CA ASP A 111 20.62 6.39 3.07
C ASP A 111 21.41 5.83 4.29
N MET A 112 21.27 6.45 5.46
CA MET A 112 21.89 5.96 6.68
C MET A 112 21.07 4.84 7.32
N ALA A 113 21.74 3.77 7.75
CA ALA A 113 21.10 2.73 8.55
C ALA A 113 20.50 3.34 9.84
N GLY A 114 19.27 2.92 10.16
CA GLY A 114 18.45 3.48 11.24
C GLY A 114 17.65 4.73 10.86
N ALA A 115 17.81 5.28 9.65
CA ALA A 115 17.01 6.40 9.19
C ALA A 115 15.53 6.03 9.13
N ASN A 116 14.70 6.85 9.77
CA ASN A 116 13.26 6.70 9.79
C ASN A 116 12.60 7.76 8.92
N VAL A 117 11.76 7.30 7.99
CA VAL A 117 10.94 8.12 7.12
C VAL A 117 9.48 7.93 7.49
N ASN A 118 8.83 8.99 7.95
CA ASN A 118 7.38 8.99 8.14
C ASN A 118 6.73 9.72 6.95
N ILE A 119 5.86 9.02 6.23
CA ILE A 119 5.12 9.50 5.07
C ILE A 119 3.66 9.72 5.48
N SER A 120 3.12 10.86 5.10
CA SER A 120 1.75 11.30 5.39
C SER A 120 1.11 11.94 4.15
N PHE A 121 -0.21 12.06 4.17
CA PHE A 121 -1.00 12.48 3.03
C PHE A 121 -1.84 13.71 3.39
N ILE A 122 -1.90 14.69 2.49
CA ILE A 122 -2.78 15.87 2.62
C ILE A 122 -3.57 15.97 1.32
N ASP A 123 -4.88 15.73 1.42
CA ASP A 123 -5.82 15.72 0.29
C ASP A 123 -5.34 14.85 -0.91
N TYR A 124 -4.52 13.84 -0.64
CA TYR A 124 -3.93 13.01 -1.67
C TYR A 124 -4.96 12.01 -2.23
N THR A 125 -5.05 11.95 -3.55
CA THR A 125 -5.90 10.98 -4.25
C THR A 125 -5.09 10.19 -5.27
N HIS A 126 -5.36 8.89 -5.36
CA HIS A 126 -4.87 8.01 -6.41
C HIS A 126 -6.05 7.57 -7.28
N ASN A 127 -6.10 7.96 -8.56
CA ASN A 127 -7.24 7.70 -9.45
C ASN A 127 -8.60 8.13 -8.84
N GLY A 128 -8.60 9.26 -8.14
CA GLY A 128 -9.78 9.78 -7.45
C GLY A 128 -10.16 9.05 -6.15
N MET A 129 -9.41 8.02 -5.73
CA MET A 129 -9.54 7.41 -4.41
C MET A 129 -8.73 8.20 -3.37
N PRO A 130 -9.38 8.83 -2.37
CA PRO A 130 -8.67 9.48 -1.27
C PRO A 130 -7.84 8.47 -0.48
N VAL A 131 -6.60 8.85 -0.16
CA VAL A 131 -5.68 8.06 0.67
C VAL A 131 -5.27 8.87 1.88
N SER A 132 -5.36 8.25 3.07
CA SER A 132 -4.98 8.86 4.35
C SER A 132 -4.31 7.84 5.28
N GLY A 133 -3.88 8.28 6.45
CA GLY A 133 -3.07 7.49 7.39
C GLY A 133 -1.57 7.80 7.25
N ALA A 134 -0.72 6.87 7.65
CA ALA A 134 0.72 7.04 7.56
C ALA A 134 1.45 5.76 7.13
N ILE A 135 2.56 5.95 6.42
CA ILE A 135 3.53 4.89 6.11
C ILE A 135 4.84 5.26 6.82
N LYS A 136 5.48 4.27 7.45
CA LYS A 136 6.76 4.41 8.11
C LYS A 136 7.75 3.44 7.49
N VAL A 137 8.88 3.98 7.03
CA VAL A 137 9.96 3.21 6.40
C VAL A 137 11.23 3.43 7.19
N VAL A 138 11.86 2.34 7.64
CA VAL A 138 13.12 2.39 8.37
C VAL A 138 14.20 1.69 7.56
N ASN A 139 15.26 2.40 7.21
CA ASN A 139 16.43 1.80 6.57
C ASN A 139 17.13 0.88 7.58
N THR A 140 17.12 -0.43 7.34
CA THR A 140 17.75 -1.43 8.22
C THR A 140 19.21 -1.72 7.83
N GLY A 141 19.73 -1.03 6.82
CA GLY A 141 21.09 -1.19 6.31
C GLY A 141 21.17 -2.24 5.21
N ILE A 142 22.39 -2.73 4.98
CA ILE A 142 22.68 -3.73 3.96
C ILE A 142 22.56 -5.13 4.55
N ASN A 143 21.77 -6.00 3.92
CA ASN A 143 21.66 -7.42 4.25
C ASN A 143 21.93 -8.24 2.98
N ASN A 144 22.85 -9.21 3.06
CA ASN A 144 23.27 -10.02 1.92
C ASN A 144 23.63 -9.22 0.66
N GLY A 145 24.26 -8.05 0.85
CA GLY A 145 24.67 -7.17 -0.25
C GLY A 145 23.59 -6.20 -0.76
N ASN A 146 22.36 -6.30 -0.28
CA ASN A 146 21.24 -5.48 -0.74
C ASN A 146 20.74 -4.51 0.35
N PRO A 147 20.34 -3.27 0.01
CA PRO A 147 19.63 -2.40 0.93
C PRO A 147 18.32 -3.03 1.40
N THR A 148 18.06 -2.92 2.69
CA THR A 148 16.84 -3.44 3.32
C THR A 148 16.12 -2.36 4.10
N TYR A 149 14.79 -2.45 4.10
CA TYR A 149 13.92 -1.49 4.77
C TYR A 149 12.81 -2.22 5.50
N ASN A 150 12.54 -1.82 6.74
CA ASN A 150 11.30 -2.17 7.41
C ASN A 150 10.21 -1.19 6.99
N PHE A 151 9.16 -1.72 6.38
CA PHE A 151 7.99 -0.99 5.91
C PHE A 151 6.80 -1.32 6.80
N SER A 152 6.23 -0.29 7.41
CA SER A 152 5.05 -0.43 8.25
C SER A 152 4.04 0.66 7.95
N THR A 153 2.76 0.37 8.17
CA THR A 153 1.71 1.38 8.05
C THR A 153 0.96 1.53 9.36
N ASN A 154 0.45 2.74 9.59
CA ASN A 154 -0.40 3.05 10.72
C ASN A 154 -1.74 3.57 10.19
N GLU A 155 -2.75 2.69 10.21
CA GLU A 155 -4.11 2.96 9.75
C GLU A 155 -4.17 3.55 8.33
N LEU A 156 -3.41 2.97 7.38
CA LEU A 156 -3.52 3.39 5.98
C LEU A 156 -4.96 3.14 5.52
N LYS A 157 -5.59 4.18 4.99
CA LYS A 157 -6.98 4.16 4.59
C LYS A 157 -7.10 4.58 3.13
N VAL A 158 -7.79 3.77 2.33
CA VAL A 158 -8.13 4.07 0.93
C VAL A 158 -9.64 4.10 0.80
N GLU A 159 -10.20 5.24 0.41
CA GLU A 159 -11.64 5.42 0.26
C GLU A 159 -12.07 5.17 -1.19
N GLU A 160 -13.24 4.55 -1.38
CA GLU A 160 -13.79 4.27 -2.72
C GLU A 160 -14.41 5.52 -3.39
N GLY A 161 -13.95 6.72 -3.00
CA GLY A 161 -14.36 8.05 -3.49
C GLY A 161 -15.86 8.35 -3.35
N TRP A 162 -16.66 7.74 -4.23
CA TRP A 162 -18.09 7.97 -4.40
C TRP A 162 -18.98 7.05 -3.55
N LYS A 163 -18.43 5.92 -3.10
CA LYS A 163 -19.12 5.00 -2.21
C LYS A 163 -18.48 5.16 -0.84
N ASN A 164 -19.27 5.49 0.18
CA ASN A 164 -18.82 5.72 1.55
C ASN A 164 -18.30 4.42 2.23
N ARG A 165 -17.26 3.83 1.66
CA ARG A 165 -16.58 2.58 2.01
C ARG A 165 -15.08 2.83 1.94
N ALA A 166 -14.33 2.16 2.79
CA ALA A 166 -12.89 2.30 2.83
C ALA A 166 -12.21 0.96 3.12
N ILE A 167 -11.05 0.75 2.50
CA ILE A 167 -10.07 -0.23 2.95
C ILE A 167 -9.26 0.39 4.08
N TYR A 168 -9.05 -0.36 5.15
CA TYR A 168 -8.10 -0.04 6.21
C TYR A 168 -7.00 -1.08 6.17
N TRP A 169 -5.73 -0.68 6.19
CA TRP A 169 -4.60 -1.56 5.98
C TRP A 169 -3.41 -1.23 6.88
N ASN A 170 -2.97 -2.23 7.64
CA ASN A 170 -1.80 -2.20 8.51
C ASN A 170 -0.81 -3.26 8.03
N ALA A 171 0.39 -2.83 7.65
CA ALA A 171 1.46 -3.70 7.19
C ALA A 171 2.64 -3.69 8.16
N ASN A 172 3.35 -4.80 8.22
CA ASN A 172 4.68 -4.92 8.78
C ASN A 172 5.46 -5.87 7.86
N GLN A 173 6.24 -5.28 6.96
CA GLN A 173 6.88 -5.94 5.84
C GLN A 173 8.35 -5.55 5.75
N SER A 174 9.17 -6.44 5.21
CA SER A 174 10.55 -6.16 4.82
C SER A 174 10.60 -5.95 3.32
N LEU A 175 11.23 -4.85 2.90
CA LEU A 175 11.55 -4.55 1.51
C LEU A 175 13.06 -4.73 1.33
N THR A 176 13.45 -5.51 0.34
CA THR A 176 14.85 -5.67 -0.06
C THR A 176 15.00 -5.13 -1.47
N GLN A 177 15.80 -4.08 -1.67
CA GLN A 177 16.09 -3.54 -3.00
C GLN A 177 17.11 -4.45 -3.69
N THR A 178 16.68 -5.13 -4.74
CA THR A 178 17.48 -6.14 -5.48
C THR A 178 18.18 -5.57 -6.71
N SER A 179 17.83 -4.35 -7.13
CA SER A 179 18.51 -3.60 -8.20
C SER A 179 18.19 -2.10 -8.06
N GLY A 180 19.01 -1.25 -8.69
CA GLY A 180 18.80 0.20 -8.82
C GLY A 180 19.38 1.04 -7.67
N GLU A 181 20.08 0.41 -6.72
CA GLU A 181 20.57 1.07 -5.49
C GLU A 181 21.64 2.15 -5.71
N THR A 182 22.20 2.23 -6.92
CA THR A 182 23.24 3.19 -7.30
C THR A 182 22.72 4.38 -8.11
N THR A 183 21.43 4.37 -8.46
CA THR A 183 20.76 5.42 -9.21
C THR A 183 19.62 6.00 -8.36
N ALA A 184 19.18 7.22 -8.69
CA ALA A 184 18.01 7.80 -8.03
C ALA A 184 16.70 7.45 -8.74
N ASP A 185 16.77 7.03 -9.99
CA ASP A 185 15.61 6.81 -10.85
C ASP A 185 14.95 5.48 -10.49
N PHE A 186 13.73 5.51 -9.94
CA PHE A 186 13.06 4.27 -9.55
C PHE A 186 12.77 3.36 -10.76
N LEU A 187 12.90 3.81 -12.01
CA LEU A 187 12.57 3.00 -13.18
C LEU A 187 13.47 1.76 -13.35
N ASP A 188 14.69 1.76 -12.81
CA ASP A 188 15.58 0.60 -12.81
C ASP A 188 15.55 -0.22 -11.50
N ASP A 189 14.75 0.22 -10.52
CA ASP A 189 14.64 -0.45 -9.24
C ASP A 189 13.85 -1.75 -9.31
N SER A 190 14.27 -2.71 -8.48
CA SER A 190 13.47 -3.87 -8.14
C SER A 190 13.49 -4.14 -6.63
N TYR A 191 12.36 -4.60 -6.09
CA TYR A 191 12.21 -4.89 -4.67
C TYR A 191 11.59 -6.27 -4.45
N THR A 192 12.11 -7.02 -3.49
CA THR A 192 11.42 -8.17 -2.90
C THR A 192 10.73 -7.76 -1.60
N VAL A 193 9.46 -8.12 -1.45
CA VAL A 193 8.62 -7.79 -0.29
C VAL A 193 8.21 -9.07 0.43
N THR A 194 8.46 -9.11 1.74
CA THR A 194 8.02 -10.21 2.62
C THR A 194 7.39 -9.66 3.90
N GLY A 195 6.59 -10.46 4.59
CA GLY A 195 6.02 -10.10 5.89
C GLY A 195 4.51 -10.22 5.92
N ILE A 196 3.88 -9.54 6.87
CA ILE A 196 2.46 -9.71 7.16
C ILE A 196 1.71 -8.39 7.02
N SER A 197 0.42 -8.49 6.71
CA SER A 197 -0.48 -7.35 6.82
C SER A 197 -1.84 -7.79 7.37
N ASN A 198 -2.62 -6.82 7.83
CA ASN A 198 -3.99 -7.04 8.26
C ASN A 198 -4.82 -5.79 7.99
N GLY A 199 -6.14 -5.95 8.00
CA GLY A 199 -6.98 -4.82 7.68
C GLY A 199 -8.45 -5.15 7.57
N ARG A 200 -9.16 -4.22 6.94
CA ARG A 200 -10.57 -4.31 6.62
C ARG A 200 -10.80 -3.95 5.16
N THR A 201 -11.56 -4.76 4.43
CA THR A 201 -11.90 -4.55 3.00
C THR A 201 -13.01 -3.52 2.83
N TYR A 202 -13.32 -3.13 1.58
CA TYR A 202 -14.47 -2.27 1.27
C TYR A 202 -15.80 -2.88 1.71
N ALA A 203 -15.94 -4.21 1.59
CA ALA A 203 -17.11 -4.96 2.08
C ALA A 203 -17.15 -5.03 3.62
N GLY A 204 -16.09 -4.59 4.30
CA GLY A 204 -15.97 -4.58 5.74
C GLY A 204 -15.36 -5.87 6.31
N ASN A 205 -14.91 -6.83 5.50
CA ASN A 205 -14.28 -8.06 5.99
C ASN A 205 -12.94 -7.76 6.63
N ALA A 206 -12.74 -8.26 7.85
CA ALA A 206 -11.41 -8.26 8.43
C ALA A 206 -10.56 -9.31 7.70
N PHE A 207 -9.28 -9.06 7.51
CA PHE A 207 -8.39 -10.01 6.87
C PHE A 207 -6.97 -9.91 7.40
N THR A 208 -6.20 -10.98 7.22
CA THR A 208 -4.74 -10.99 7.34
C THR A 208 -4.12 -11.49 6.05
N THR A 209 -2.90 -11.05 5.76
CA THR A 209 -2.08 -11.62 4.69
C THR A 209 -0.70 -12.02 5.19
N ASN A 210 -0.13 -13.02 4.53
CA ASN A 210 1.27 -13.37 4.62
C ASN A 210 1.88 -13.31 3.22
N THR A 211 3.03 -12.67 3.11
CA THR A 211 3.73 -12.38 1.88
C THR A 211 5.12 -13.02 1.94
N GLU A 212 5.40 -13.98 1.07
CA GLU A 212 6.64 -14.78 1.14
C GLU A 212 7.67 -14.42 0.05
N GLY A 213 7.42 -13.35 -0.70
CA GLY A 213 8.34 -12.85 -1.72
C GLY A 213 7.58 -12.30 -2.92
N LEU A 214 6.92 -11.15 -2.75
CA LEU A 214 6.41 -10.39 -3.88
C LEU A 214 7.55 -9.63 -4.53
N ASN A 215 7.54 -9.54 -5.85
CA ASN A 215 8.43 -8.66 -6.57
C ASN A 215 7.69 -7.40 -6.97
N PHE A 216 8.32 -6.26 -6.78
CA PHE A 216 7.80 -4.96 -7.19
C PHE A 216 8.89 -4.25 -8.00
N LEU A 217 8.60 -3.99 -9.26
CA LEU A 217 9.48 -3.25 -10.16
C LEU A 217 9.14 -1.77 -10.08
N GLY A 218 10.13 -0.89 -10.00
CA GLY A 218 9.86 0.55 -9.86
C GLY A 218 9.27 1.17 -11.13
N ASN A 219 9.57 0.62 -12.32
CA ASN A 219 8.85 0.93 -13.56
C ASN A 219 7.41 0.38 -13.62
N CYS A 220 6.94 -0.31 -12.57
CA CYS A 220 5.61 -0.87 -12.49
C CYS A 220 4.73 -0.19 -11.46
N ASN A 221 3.45 -0.05 -11.78
CA ASN A 221 2.43 0.48 -10.87
C ASN A 221 1.81 -0.58 -9.98
N TRP A 222 2.08 -1.85 -10.25
CA TRP A 222 1.48 -2.98 -9.54
C TRP A 222 2.60 -3.91 -9.06
N VAL A 223 2.28 -4.75 -8.08
CA VAL A 223 3.14 -5.89 -7.74
C VAL A 223 3.30 -6.75 -9.00
N SER A 224 4.53 -6.99 -9.43
CA SER A 224 4.82 -7.57 -10.75
C SER A 224 4.80 -9.10 -10.76
N SER A 225 5.05 -9.73 -9.60
CA SER A 225 5.01 -11.18 -9.45
C SER A 225 5.06 -11.62 -8.00
N GLY A 226 4.86 -12.92 -7.78
CA GLY A 226 4.95 -13.57 -6.49
C GLY A 226 3.58 -13.91 -5.91
N ILE A 227 3.61 -14.51 -4.72
CA ILE A 227 2.42 -15.07 -4.09
C ILE A 227 2.20 -14.46 -2.72
N ALA A 228 0.93 -14.18 -2.40
CA ALA A 228 0.48 -13.84 -1.07
C ALA A 228 -0.65 -14.78 -0.62
N THR A 229 -0.61 -15.18 0.64
CA THR A 229 -1.71 -15.91 1.29
C THR A 229 -2.65 -14.89 1.91
N VAL A 230 -3.93 -14.93 1.51
CA VAL A 230 -4.97 -14.00 1.97
C VAL A 230 -5.99 -14.76 2.80
N SER A 231 -6.18 -14.35 4.06
CA SER A 231 -7.04 -15.01 5.03
C SER A 231 -8.13 -14.05 5.54
N PRO A 232 -9.29 -13.98 4.88
CA PRO A 232 -10.42 -13.20 5.37
C PRO A 232 -11.08 -13.89 6.56
N ALA A 233 -11.56 -13.11 7.51
CA ALA A 233 -12.15 -13.61 8.74
C ALA A 233 -13.38 -14.48 8.46
N ASN A 234 -13.45 -15.66 9.09
CA ASN A 234 -14.53 -16.65 8.97
C ASN A 234 -14.78 -17.17 7.55
N LEU A 235 -13.83 -16.99 6.63
CA LEU A 235 -13.89 -17.47 5.26
C LEU A 235 -12.66 -18.30 4.93
N ALA A 236 -12.72 -19.08 3.85
CA ALA A 236 -11.61 -19.93 3.44
C ALA A 236 -10.38 -19.10 3.05
N VAL A 237 -9.19 -19.63 3.32
CA VAL A 237 -7.92 -19.01 2.92
C VAL A 237 -7.78 -19.09 1.39
N ARG A 238 -7.22 -18.03 0.80
CA ARG A 238 -6.98 -17.89 -0.64
C ARG A 238 -5.50 -17.70 -0.91
N THR A 239 -5.04 -18.26 -2.02
CA THR A 239 -3.73 -17.94 -2.58
C THR A 239 -3.91 -16.90 -3.66
N LEU A 240 -3.22 -15.77 -3.57
CA LEU A 240 -3.20 -14.72 -4.57
C LEU A 240 -1.84 -14.77 -5.29
N ASP A 241 -1.86 -15.04 -6.59
CA ASP A 241 -0.70 -15.08 -7.46
C ASP A 241 -0.74 -13.88 -8.41
N PHE A 242 0.26 -13.00 -8.33
CA PHE A 242 0.39 -11.81 -9.17
C PHE A 242 0.94 -12.12 -10.58
N GLY A 243 1.25 -13.39 -10.87
CA GLY A 243 1.75 -13.80 -12.18
C GLY A 243 3.18 -13.31 -12.42
N SER A 244 3.43 -12.79 -13.61
CA SER A 244 4.77 -12.38 -14.07
C SER A 244 4.77 -11.11 -14.94
N GLY A 245 3.70 -10.32 -14.85
CA GLY A 245 3.48 -9.13 -15.67
C GLY A 245 3.51 -7.84 -14.87
N CYS A 246 3.78 -6.73 -15.54
CA CYS A 246 3.47 -5.42 -14.99
C CYS A 246 2.05 -5.01 -15.42
N ASP A 247 1.06 -5.64 -14.81
CA ASP A 247 -0.34 -5.37 -15.07
C ASP A 247 -1.17 -5.42 -13.79
N ASN A 248 -2.44 -5.08 -13.91
CA ASN A 248 -3.38 -5.03 -12.79
C ASN A 248 -4.16 -6.34 -12.61
N ASN A 249 -3.66 -7.46 -13.13
CA ASN A 249 -4.30 -8.76 -13.01
C ASN A 249 -3.62 -9.66 -11.98
N ALA A 250 -4.39 -10.60 -11.46
CA ALA A 250 -3.87 -11.67 -10.61
C ALA A 250 -4.80 -12.88 -10.66
N VAL A 251 -4.32 -14.01 -10.17
CA VAL A 251 -5.11 -15.24 -10.05
C VAL A 251 -5.33 -15.57 -8.58
N VAL A 252 -6.58 -15.69 -8.20
CA VAL A 252 -6.98 -16.16 -6.87
C VAL A 252 -7.30 -17.65 -6.95
N THR A 253 -6.58 -18.46 -6.17
CA THR A 253 -6.88 -19.88 -6.00
C THR A 253 -7.67 -20.09 -4.71
N LEU A 254 -8.86 -20.67 -4.84
CA LEU A 254 -9.75 -21.02 -3.72
C LEU A 254 -10.37 -22.40 -3.99
N PHE A 255 -10.18 -23.35 -3.05
CA PHE A 255 -10.62 -24.74 -3.22
C PHE A 255 -10.20 -25.36 -4.55
N GLU A 256 -8.93 -25.17 -4.94
CA GLU A 256 -8.33 -25.63 -6.21
C GLU A 256 -8.94 -25.00 -7.48
N LYS A 257 -9.88 -24.06 -7.34
CA LYS A 257 -10.42 -23.28 -8.45
C LYS A 257 -9.66 -21.98 -8.59
N GLN A 258 -9.32 -21.64 -9.82
CA GLN A 258 -8.67 -20.39 -10.18
C GLN A 258 -9.72 -19.37 -10.63
N HIS A 259 -9.54 -18.15 -10.15
CA HIS A 259 -10.36 -16.99 -10.49
C HIS A 259 -9.44 -15.85 -10.90
N GLU A 260 -9.51 -15.46 -12.17
CA GLU A 260 -8.84 -14.25 -12.62
C GLU A 260 -9.53 -13.02 -12.03
N ILE A 261 -8.72 -12.10 -11.53
CA ILE A 261 -9.16 -10.80 -11.05
C ILE A 261 -8.34 -9.71 -11.73
N ALA A 262 -8.97 -8.55 -11.88
CA ALA A 262 -8.29 -7.30 -12.22
C ALA A 262 -8.61 -6.28 -11.14
N PHE A 263 -7.62 -5.54 -10.63
CA PHE A 263 -7.84 -4.48 -9.64
C PHE A 263 -7.83 -3.09 -10.28
N PRO A 264 -8.49 -2.09 -9.65
CA PRO A 264 -8.65 -0.74 -10.19
C PRO A 264 -7.34 0.02 -10.42
#